data_AF-A0A2J6J894-F1
#
_entry.id   AF-A0A2J6J894-F1
#
_cell.length_a   1.000
_cell.length_b   1.000
_cell.length_c   1.000
_cell.angle_alpha   90.00
_cell.angle_beta   90.00
_cell.angle_gamma   90.00
#
_symmetry.space_group_name_H-M   'P 1'
#
loop_
_entity.id
_entity.type
_entity.pdbx_description
1 polymer ?
#
loop_
_entity_poly.entity_id
_entity_poly.type
_entity_poly.pdbx_seq_one_letter_code
_entity_poly.pdbx_strand_id
1 'polypeptide(L)'
;MESQLTGNLRFMPLPDLLQWLEANNKSGELVVAGKGFSQSFYFEGGSIIFVSSSKPGQRFGEVLAKGGRLSELEVESALVDSQKRGICFTQYLIEEQHLPREALTENLIRLAELILIETVAHPQCRFNFTEVLPAVLSRGTIRIATGRLIMNSLRKMYEMNRPDEPVPV
;
A
#
# COMPACT_ATOMS: atom_id res chain seq x y z
N MET A 1 15.75 -20.76 7.20
CA MET A 1 14.59 -21.02 6.33
C MET A 1 13.66 -19.85 6.50
N GLU A 2 13.43 -19.08 5.44
CA GLU A 2 12.44 -18.01 5.45
C GLU A 2 11.04 -18.63 5.53
N SER A 3 10.20 -18.14 6.42
CA SER A 3 8.80 -18.58 6.49
C SER A 3 8.05 -17.94 5.33
N GLN A 4 7.34 -18.77 4.57
CA GLN A 4 6.58 -18.34 3.41
C GLN A 4 5.13 -18.82 3.52
N LEU A 5 4.18 -17.90 3.37
CA LEU A 5 2.76 -18.20 3.29
C LEU A 5 2.26 -17.83 1.90
N THR A 6 1.70 -18.80 1.17
CA THR A 6 1.15 -18.55 -0.17
C THR A 6 -0.28 -19.07 -0.27
N GLY A 7 -1.08 -18.47 -1.13
CA GLY A 7 -2.46 -18.89 -1.30
C GLY A 7 -3.23 -18.10 -2.34
N ASN A 8 -4.55 -18.23 -2.28
CA ASN A 8 -5.49 -17.53 -3.16
C ASN A 8 -6.49 -16.73 -2.31
N LEU A 9 -6.80 -15.51 -2.73
CA LEU A 9 -7.68 -14.61 -2.00
C LEU A 9 -9.14 -15.07 -1.93
N ARG A 10 -9.52 -16.06 -2.75
CA ARG A 10 -10.81 -16.74 -2.65
C ARG A 10 -10.98 -17.52 -1.35
N PHE A 11 -9.90 -18.06 -0.81
CA PHE A 11 -9.92 -18.89 0.40
C PHE A 11 -9.44 -18.13 1.65
N MET A 12 -8.61 -17.11 1.46
CA MET A 12 -8.15 -16.21 2.51
C MET A 12 -8.27 -14.77 2.01
N PRO A 13 -9.43 -14.13 2.20
CA PRO A 13 -9.67 -12.76 1.75
C PRO A 13 -8.58 -11.80 2.25
N LEU A 14 -8.23 -10.81 1.44
CA LEU A 14 -7.16 -9.87 1.79
C LEU A 14 -7.40 -9.19 3.16
N PRO A 15 -8.61 -8.70 3.52
CA PRO A 15 -8.85 -8.13 4.84
C PRO A 15 -8.51 -9.07 6.00
N ASP A 16 -8.80 -10.35 5.87
CA ASP A 16 -8.53 -11.36 6.91
C ASP A 16 -7.03 -11.65 6.98
N LEU A 17 -6.36 -11.68 5.83
CA LEU A 17 -4.90 -11.83 5.77
C LEU A 17 -4.17 -10.64 6.41
N LEU A 18 -4.59 -9.40 6.12
CA LEU A 18 -4.02 -8.20 6.74
C LEU A 18 -4.24 -8.21 8.27
N GLN A 19 -5.44 -8.59 8.74
CA GLN A 19 -5.73 -8.73 10.18
C GLN A 19 -4.87 -9.81 10.84
N TRP A 20 -4.68 -10.95 10.17
CA TRP A 20 -3.84 -12.03 10.70
C TRP A 20 -2.37 -11.60 10.81
N LEU A 21 -1.84 -10.89 9.81
CA LEU A 21 -0.48 -10.34 9.85
C LEU A 21 -0.31 -9.33 10.99
N GLU A 22 -1.30 -8.46 11.20
CA GLU A 22 -1.34 -7.51 12.32
C GLU A 22 -1.35 -8.23 13.68
N ALA A 23 -2.30 -9.13 13.89
CA ALA A 23 -2.49 -9.83 15.18
C ALA A 23 -1.27 -10.69 15.58
N ASN A 24 -0.51 -11.17 14.60
CA ASN A 24 0.71 -11.95 14.83
C ASN A 24 2.00 -11.12 14.76
N ASN A 25 1.91 -9.79 14.72
CA ASN A 25 3.04 -8.86 14.64
C ASN A 25 4.04 -9.21 13.53
N LYS A 26 3.54 -9.67 12.38
CA LYS A 26 4.40 -10.13 11.27
C LYS A 26 5.16 -8.97 10.65
N SER A 27 6.38 -9.26 10.21
CA SER A 27 7.23 -8.34 9.44
C SER A 27 7.63 -9.03 8.15
N GLY A 28 7.58 -8.32 7.02
CA GLY A 28 7.83 -8.91 5.72
C GLY A 28 7.12 -8.22 4.57
N GLU A 29 7.09 -8.86 3.41
CA GLU A 29 6.38 -8.40 2.22
C GLU A 29 5.22 -9.34 1.91
N LEU A 30 4.02 -8.78 1.80
CA LEU A 30 2.86 -9.44 1.21
C LEU A 30 2.71 -8.96 -0.23
N VAL A 31 3.01 -9.83 -1.19
CA VAL A 31 2.74 -9.61 -2.61
C VAL A 31 1.39 -10.21 -2.97
N VAL A 32 0.54 -9.45 -3.64
CA VAL A 32 -0.69 -9.90 -4.27
C VAL A 32 -0.57 -9.71 -5.78
N ALA A 33 -0.77 -10.78 -6.54
CA ALA A 33 -0.68 -10.77 -8.01
C ALA A 33 -1.98 -11.23 -8.67
N GLY A 34 -2.41 -10.47 -9.66
CA GLY A 34 -3.54 -10.76 -10.54
C GLY A 34 -3.12 -10.80 -12.01
N LYS A 35 -4.09 -10.83 -12.93
CA LYS A 35 -3.80 -10.70 -14.36
C LYS A 35 -3.38 -9.26 -14.67
N GLY A 36 -2.09 -9.06 -14.94
CA GLY A 36 -1.54 -7.78 -15.42
C GLY A 36 -1.19 -6.76 -14.33
N PHE A 37 -1.27 -7.12 -13.04
CA PHE A 37 -0.82 -6.26 -11.95
C PHE A 37 -0.26 -7.07 -10.78
N SER A 38 0.63 -6.44 -10.02
CA SER A 38 1.14 -6.88 -8.74
C SER A 38 1.11 -5.72 -7.76
N GLN A 39 0.72 -5.98 -6.53
CA GLN A 39 0.63 -5.00 -5.45
C GLN A 39 1.34 -5.58 -4.23
N SER A 40 2.12 -4.77 -3.53
CA SER A 40 2.82 -5.20 -2.31
C SER A 40 2.38 -4.37 -1.12
N PHE A 41 2.24 -5.04 0.02
CA PHE A 41 2.11 -4.43 1.34
C PHE A 41 3.34 -4.83 2.15
N TYR A 42 4.07 -3.84 2.66
CA TYR A 42 5.25 -4.07 3.49
C TYR A 42 4.88 -3.90 4.96
N PHE A 43 5.20 -4.91 5.76
CA PHE A 43 4.83 -4.99 7.16
C PHE A 43 6.06 -4.92 8.06
N GLU A 44 5.90 -4.22 9.18
CA GLU A 44 6.86 -4.27 10.28
C GLU A 44 6.12 -4.25 11.61
N GLY A 45 6.23 -5.34 12.36
CA GLY A 45 5.54 -5.52 13.64
C GLY A 45 4.02 -5.43 13.50
N GLY A 46 3.46 -6.02 12.44
CA GLY A 46 2.03 -6.01 12.16
C GLY A 46 1.48 -4.71 11.55
N SER A 47 2.24 -3.62 11.52
CA SER A 47 1.85 -2.38 10.86
C SER A 47 2.26 -2.36 9.40
N ILE A 48 1.43 -1.80 8.52
CA ILE A 48 1.85 -1.48 7.16
C ILE A 48 2.76 -0.25 7.21
N ILE A 49 3.98 -0.38 6.68
CA ILE A 49 4.96 0.71 6.62
C ILE A 49 5.08 1.30 5.21
N PHE A 50 4.71 0.54 4.18
CA PHE A 50 4.71 0.98 2.80
C PHE A 50 3.77 0.13 1.94
N VAL A 51 3.33 0.67 0.81
CA VAL A 51 2.61 -0.06 -0.23
C VAL A 51 3.17 0.28 -1.60
N SER A 52 3.16 -0.69 -2.51
CA SER A 52 3.55 -0.48 -3.91
C SER A 52 2.55 -1.14 -4.85
N SER A 53 2.47 -0.62 -6.08
CA SER A 53 1.64 -1.18 -7.14
C SER A 53 2.41 -1.12 -8.46
N SER A 54 2.32 -2.17 -9.25
CA SER A 54 2.86 -2.18 -10.61
C SER A 54 1.95 -1.50 -11.63
N LYS A 55 0.69 -1.21 -11.25
CA LYS A 55 -0.33 -0.64 -12.13
C LYS A 55 -0.04 0.84 -12.42
N PRO A 56 -0.04 1.26 -13.69
CA PRO A 56 0.10 2.68 -14.04
C PRO A 56 -0.96 3.55 -13.36
N GLY A 57 -0.57 4.72 -12.89
CA GLY A 57 -1.38 5.64 -12.10
C GLY A 57 -1.46 5.29 -10.60
N GLN A 58 -0.87 4.17 -10.17
CA GLN A 58 -0.85 3.73 -8.76
C GLN A 58 0.57 3.56 -8.21
N ARG A 59 1.59 3.84 -9.00
CA ARG A 59 2.95 3.90 -8.46
C ARG A 59 3.03 5.11 -7.55
N PHE A 60 3.62 4.97 -6.37
CA PHE A 60 3.56 6.02 -5.36
C PHE A 60 4.13 7.36 -5.87
N GLY A 61 5.20 7.35 -6.65
CA GLY A 61 5.71 8.56 -7.32
C GLY A 61 4.70 9.22 -8.25
N GLU A 62 3.99 8.45 -9.08
CA GLU A 62 2.93 8.95 -9.96
C GLU A 62 1.74 9.51 -9.16
N VAL A 63 1.40 8.87 -8.03
CA VAL A 63 0.36 9.37 -7.10
C VAL A 63 0.76 10.74 -6.52
N LEU A 64 2.02 10.90 -6.11
CA LEU A 64 2.52 12.19 -5.62
C LEU A 64 2.52 13.26 -6.70
N ALA A 65 2.95 12.93 -7.92
CA ALA A 65 2.98 13.85 -9.05
C ALA A 65 1.57 14.34 -9.40
N LYS A 66 0.60 13.41 -9.48
CA LYS A 66 -0.81 13.73 -9.75
C LYS A 66 -1.44 14.60 -8.65
N GLY A 67 -0.95 14.51 -7.42
CA GLY A 67 -1.37 15.36 -6.30
C GLY A 67 -0.94 16.82 -6.43
N GLY A 68 -0.04 17.14 -7.37
CA GLY A 68 0.37 18.50 -7.74
C GLY A 68 1.36 19.17 -6.78
N ARG A 69 1.82 18.48 -5.74
CA ARG A 69 2.82 19.02 -4.80
C ARG A 69 4.27 18.78 -5.25
N LEU A 70 4.48 17.82 -6.13
CA LEU A 70 5.74 17.55 -6.81
C LEU A 70 5.43 17.40 -8.29
N SER A 71 6.28 17.93 -9.15
CA SER A 71 6.26 17.63 -10.59
C SER A 71 6.79 16.23 -10.86
N GLU A 72 6.50 15.69 -12.04
CA GLU A 72 7.03 14.38 -12.47
C GLU A 72 8.57 14.36 -12.46
N LEU A 73 9.21 15.47 -12.88
CA LEU A 73 10.67 15.62 -12.87
C LEU A 73 11.25 15.63 -11.46
N GLU A 74 10.59 16.31 -10.51
CA GLU A 74 11.02 16.30 -9.11
C GLU A 74 10.90 14.91 -8.48
N VAL A 75 9.81 14.19 -8.79
CA VAL A 75 9.63 12.80 -8.36
C VAL A 75 10.73 11.90 -8.93
N GLU A 76 11.04 12.03 -10.22
CA GLU A 76 12.10 11.24 -10.87
C GLU A 76 13.47 11.53 -10.26
N SER A 77 13.82 12.80 -10.07
CA SER A 77 15.08 13.21 -9.43
C SER A 77 15.17 12.64 -8.01
N ALA A 78 14.11 12.77 -7.22
CA ALA A 78 14.08 12.28 -5.84
C ALA A 78 14.19 10.75 -5.77
N LEU A 79 13.59 10.02 -6.72
CA LEU A 79 13.76 8.57 -6.81
C LEU A 79 15.22 8.19 -7.08
N VAL A 80 15.86 8.82 -8.07
CA VAL A 80 17.26 8.59 -8.41
C VAL A 80 18.18 8.91 -7.21
N ASP A 81 17.95 10.03 -6.54
CA ASP A 81 18.82 10.45 -5.45
C ASP A 81 18.61 9.64 -4.17
N SER A 82 17.37 9.22 -3.87
CA SER A 82 17.11 8.28 -2.78
C SER A 82 17.81 6.94 -2.99
N GLN A 83 17.86 6.43 -4.23
CA GLN A 83 18.58 5.21 -4.59
C GLN A 83 20.09 5.38 -4.42
N LYS A 84 20.68 6.48 -4.92
CA LYS A 84 22.12 6.77 -4.74
C LYS A 84 22.52 6.84 -3.27
N ARG A 85 21.65 7.37 -2.41
CA ARG A 85 21.88 7.47 -0.97
C ARG A 85 21.56 6.19 -0.20
N GLY A 86 20.90 5.21 -0.83
CA GLY A 86 20.50 3.96 -0.18
C GLY A 86 19.44 4.14 0.91
N ILE A 87 18.60 5.18 0.81
CA ILE A 87 17.51 5.47 1.76
C ILE A 87 16.14 5.32 1.10
N CYS A 88 15.09 5.18 1.92
CA CYS A 88 13.74 5.09 1.41
C CYS A 88 13.34 6.38 0.68
N PHE A 89 12.63 6.25 -0.44
CA PHE A 89 12.09 7.39 -1.18
C PHE A 89 11.26 8.35 -0.31
N THR A 90 10.41 7.81 0.58
CA THR A 90 9.63 8.66 1.50
C THR A 90 10.52 9.37 2.53
N GLN A 91 11.55 8.70 3.03
CA GLN A 91 12.51 9.29 3.95
C GLN A 91 13.29 10.42 3.28
N TYR A 92 13.77 10.20 2.05
CA TYR A 92 14.43 11.21 1.25
C TYR A 92 13.57 12.48 1.09
N LEU A 93 12.29 12.31 0.71
CA LEU A 93 11.38 13.46 0.53
C LEU A 93 11.14 14.26 1.82
N ILE A 94 11.21 13.60 2.99
CA ILE A 94 11.09 14.26 4.30
C ILE A 94 12.39 15.01 4.63
N GLU A 95 13.54 14.36 4.48
CA GLU A 95 14.86 14.92 4.81
C GLU A 95 15.20 16.14 3.95
N GLU A 96 14.88 16.09 2.67
CA GLU A 96 15.09 17.20 1.72
C GLU A 96 13.95 18.23 1.76
N GLN A 97 13.00 18.11 2.70
CA GLN A 97 11.87 19.03 2.89
C GLN A 97 10.96 19.21 1.67
N HIS A 98 10.99 18.25 0.73
CA HIS A 98 10.10 18.23 -0.43
C HIS A 98 8.64 18.00 -0.02
N LEU A 99 8.40 17.09 0.93
CA LEU A 99 7.07 16.83 1.47
C LEU A 99 7.13 16.47 2.97
N PRO A 100 6.20 17.01 3.79
CA PRO A 100 6.11 16.64 5.19
C PRO A 100 5.60 15.20 5.35
N ARG A 101 5.95 14.57 6.48
CA ARG A 101 5.58 13.17 6.80
C ARG A 101 4.07 12.95 6.73
N GLU A 102 3.29 13.92 7.19
CA GLU A 102 1.82 13.85 7.24
C GLU A 102 1.25 13.72 5.82
N ALA A 103 1.76 14.51 4.88
CA ALA A 103 1.33 14.46 3.49
C ALA A 103 1.68 13.12 2.82
N LEU A 104 2.87 12.57 3.10
CA LEU A 104 3.27 11.27 2.58
C LEU A 104 2.42 10.14 3.18
N THR A 105 2.16 10.21 4.49
CA THR A 105 1.28 9.27 5.20
C THR A 105 -0.12 9.28 4.59
N GLU A 106 -0.71 10.45 4.36
CA GLU A 106 -2.04 10.58 3.75
C GLU A 106 -2.07 9.98 2.33
N ASN A 107 -1.06 10.25 1.50
CA ASN A 107 -1.01 9.69 0.16
C ASN A 107 -0.80 8.17 0.15
N LEU A 108 0.01 7.63 1.06
CA LEU A 108 0.16 6.18 1.21
C LEU A 108 -1.11 5.51 1.72
N ILE A 109 -1.82 6.12 2.68
CA ILE A 109 -3.11 5.59 3.13
C ILE A 109 -4.10 5.56 1.96
N ARG A 110 -4.21 6.64 1.17
CA ARG A 110 -5.09 6.67 0.00
C ARG A 110 -4.73 5.60 -1.03
N LEU A 111 -3.44 5.40 -1.29
CA LEU A 111 -2.96 4.37 -2.21
C LEU A 111 -3.24 2.96 -1.66
N ALA A 112 -2.98 2.72 -0.37
CA ALA A 112 -3.28 1.45 0.29
C ALA A 112 -4.79 1.14 0.25
N GLU A 113 -5.64 2.15 0.47
CA GLU A 113 -7.10 2.00 0.41
C GLU A 113 -7.54 1.60 -1.01
N LEU A 114 -6.99 2.26 -2.03
CA LEU A 114 -7.26 1.96 -3.44
C LEU A 114 -6.83 0.54 -3.81
N ILE A 115 -5.60 0.16 -3.45
CA ILE A 115 -5.04 -1.19 -3.69
C ILE A 115 -5.93 -2.26 -3.02
N LEU A 116 -6.34 -2.02 -1.77
CA LEU A 116 -7.17 -2.95 -1.01
C LEU A 116 -8.56 -3.13 -1.66
N ILE A 117 -9.21 -2.02 -2.03
CA ILE A 117 -10.52 -2.06 -2.71
C ILE A 117 -10.43 -2.84 -4.02
N GLU A 118 -9.43 -2.52 -4.86
CA GLU A 118 -9.24 -3.22 -6.13
C GLU A 118 -8.97 -4.70 -5.92
N THR A 119 -8.11 -5.06 -4.98
CA THR A 119 -7.77 -6.46 -4.71
C THR A 119 -8.98 -7.25 -4.20
N VAL A 120 -9.80 -6.67 -3.31
CA VAL A 120 -11.01 -7.31 -2.79
C VAL A 120 -12.01 -7.59 -3.92
N ALA A 121 -12.10 -6.71 -4.92
CA ALA A 121 -12.92 -6.95 -6.12
C ALA A 121 -12.39 -8.07 -7.03
N HIS A 122 -11.19 -8.59 -6.80
CA HIS A 122 -10.54 -9.63 -7.61
C HIS A 122 -10.15 -10.86 -6.75
N PRO A 123 -11.12 -11.64 -6.22
CA PRO A 123 -10.85 -12.75 -5.31
C PRO A 123 -10.02 -13.88 -5.94
N GLN A 124 -9.90 -13.94 -7.27
CA GLN A 124 -9.04 -14.89 -7.97
C GLN A 124 -7.53 -14.63 -7.82
N CYS A 125 -7.12 -13.47 -7.30
CA CYS A 125 -5.72 -13.11 -7.10
C CYS A 125 -5.01 -14.11 -6.17
N ARG A 126 -3.70 -14.30 -6.42
CA ARG A 126 -2.82 -15.09 -5.57
C ARG A 126 -1.99 -14.18 -4.69
N PHE A 127 -1.63 -14.66 -3.51
CA PHE A 127 -0.75 -13.93 -2.62
C PHE A 127 0.47 -14.77 -2.22
N ASN A 128 1.54 -14.06 -1.88
CA ASN A 128 2.77 -14.60 -1.33
C ASN A 128 3.27 -13.65 -0.24
N PHE A 129 3.34 -14.14 0.99
CA PHE A 129 3.96 -13.45 2.10
C PHE A 129 5.31 -14.09 2.42
N THR A 130 6.36 -13.27 2.47
CA THR A 130 7.70 -13.65 2.91
C THR A 130 8.09 -12.83 4.13
N GLU A 131 8.71 -13.46 5.13
CA GLU A 131 9.27 -12.75 6.30
C GLU A 131 10.61 -12.04 5.97
N VAL A 132 10.65 -11.39 4.82
CA VAL A 132 11.80 -10.62 4.32
C VAL A 132 11.34 -9.19 4.07
N LEU A 133 11.85 -8.26 4.87
CA LEU A 133 11.58 -6.84 4.70
C LEU A 133 12.82 -6.15 4.11
N PRO A 134 12.68 -5.40 2.99
CA PRO A 134 13.81 -4.63 2.46
C PRO A 134 14.38 -3.69 3.53
N ALA A 135 15.69 -3.75 3.76
CA ALA A 135 16.37 -2.98 4.82
C ALA A 135 16.19 -1.46 4.65
N VAL A 136 15.96 -0.99 3.43
CA VAL A 136 15.65 0.41 3.13
C VAL A 136 14.30 0.86 3.70
N LEU A 137 13.34 -0.07 3.88
CA LEU A 137 12.00 0.23 4.39
C LEU A 137 11.91 0.13 5.92
N SER A 138 12.71 -0.70 6.58
CA SER A 138 12.69 -0.86 8.05
C SER A 138 13.08 0.39 8.84
N ARG A 139 13.59 1.42 8.16
CA ARG A 139 13.89 2.74 8.74
C ARG A 139 12.80 3.79 8.45
N GLY A 140 11.71 3.36 7.81
CA GLY A 140 10.59 4.21 7.46
C GLY A 140 9.90 4.79 8.68
N THR A 141 9.39 6.01 8.56
CA THR A 141 8.73 6.73 9.66
C THR A 141 7.21 6.69 9.60
N ILE A 142 6.66 6.07 8.56
CA ILE A 142 5.23 5.98 8.29
C ILE A 142 4.74 4.63 8.81
N ARG A 143 3.64 4.66 9.57
CA ARG A 143 2.93 3.46 10.04
C ARG A 143 1.45 3.62 9.81
N ILE A 144 0.86 2.62 9.17
CA ILE A 144 -0.56 2.57 8.83
C ILE A 144 -1.18 1.39 9.58
N ALA A 145 -2.16 1.68 10.42
CA ALA A 145 -2.94 0.67 11.12
C ALA A 145 -3.91 -0.03 10.15
N THR A 146 -3.82 -1.36 10.08
CA THR A 146 -4.58 -2.21 9.17
C THR A 146 -6.09 -2.18 9.47
N GLY A 147 -6.50 -2.20 10.74
CA GLY A 147 -7.92 -2.14 11.09
C GLY A 147 -8.65 -0.92 10.50
N ARG A 148 -8.09 0.28 10.64
CA ARG A 148 -8.69 1.51 10.07
C ARG A 148 -8.68 1.50 8.54
N LEU A 149 -7.60 1.01 7.95
CA LEU A 149 -7.46 0.86 6.50
C LEU A 149 -8.58 -0.03 5.94
N ILE A 150 -8.78 -1.21 6.53
CA ILE A 150 -9.81 -2.17 6.12
C ILE A 150 -11.20 -1.55 6.23
N MET A 151 -11.53 -0.98 7.38
CA MET A 151 -12.85 -0.39 7.62
C MET A 151 -13.18 0.72 6.61
N ASN A 152 -12.24 1.63 6.36
CA ASN A 152 -12.44 2.71 5.38
C ASN A 152 -12.59 2.17 3.96
N SER A 153 -11.76 1.21 3.55
CA SER A 153 -11.81 0.62 2.22
C SER A 153 -13.12 -0.10 1.96
N LEU A 154 -13.58 -0.95 2.89
CA LEU A 154 -14.83 -1.68 2.75
C LEU A 154 -16.04 -0.74 2.73
N ARG A 155 -16.04 0.31 3.57
CA ARG A 155 -17.08 1.35 3.52
C ARG A 155 -17.15 2.04 2.16
N LYS A 156 -16.01 2.53 1.64
CA LYS A 156 -15.95 3.18 0.31
C LYS A 156 -16.40 2.24 -0.80
N MET A 157 -15.99 0.97 -0.74
CA MET A 157 -16.42 -0.04 -1.71
C MET A 157 -17.94 -0.27 -1.67
N TYR A 158 -18.53 -0.29 -0.48
CA TYR A 158 -19.98 -0.40 -0.34
C TYR A 158 -20.70 0.84 -0.89
N GLU A 159 -20.20 2.04 -0.60
CA GLU A 159 -20.75 3.31 -1.12
C GLU A 159 -20.74 3.36 -2.66
N MET A 160 -19.67 2.89 -3.30
CA MET A 160 -19.58 2.83 -4.77
C MET A 160 -20.51 1.79 -5.41
N ASN A 161 -20.89 0.75 -4.67
CA ASN A 161 -21.76 -0.33 -5.14
C ASN A 161 -23.21 -0.18 -4.66
N ARG A 162 -23.55 0.92 -3.98
CA ARG A 162 -24.95 1.18 -3.59
C ARG A 162 -25.78 1.32 -4.87
N PRO A 163 -26.86 0.54 -5.03
CA PRO A 163 -27.84 0.83 -6.08
C PRO A 163 -28.40 2.23 -5.84
N ASP A 164 -28.68 2.98 -6.91
CA ASP A 164 -29.38 4.26 -6.81
C ASP A 164 -30.67 4.06 -6.02
N GLU A 165 -30.69 4.58 -4.79
CA GLU A 165 -31.88 4.55 -3.95
C GLU A 165 -32.89 5.49 -4.62
N PRO A 166 -34.10 5.03 -5.01
CA PRO A 166 -35.07 5.92 -5.61
C PRO A 166 -35.35 7.05 -4.64
N VAL A 167 -35.12 8.29 -5.08
CA VAL A 167 -35.45 9.48 -4.29
C VAL A 167 -36.96 9.39 -4.01
N PRO A 168 -37.39 9.35 -2.74
CA PRO A 168 -38.82 9.32 -2.43
C PRO A 168 -39.45 10.60 -2.99
N VAL A 169 -40.46 10.40 -3.85
CA VAL A 169 -41.27 11.46 -4.48
C VAL A 169 -42.25 12.04 -3.47
#